data_AF-A0A7C7NSN5-F1
#
_entry.id   AF-A0A7C7NSN5-F1
#
_cell.length_a   1.000
_cell.length_b   1.000
_cell.length_c   1.000
_cell.angle_alpha   90.00
_cell.angle_beta   90.00
_cell.angle_gamma   90.00
#
_symmetry.space_group_name_H-M   'P 1'
#
loop_
_entity.id
_entity.type
_entity.pdbx_description
1 polymer ?
#
loop_
_entity_poly.entity_id
_entity_poly.type
_entity_poly.pdbx_seq_one_letter_code
_entity_poly.pdbx_strand_id
1 'polypeptide(L)'
;MRSNSPYGGQDALRLHNTTISGPSGYGYLCTWCSPVIWSWSSSNTLLDTYGFGRQNGEVDLDNVTLQNANQISLNNRESYSSGWRVVNLLLDNLSYVNFDDDRFNDWCRGSFNGNVTVVDSNVYISDAGYQSTSSEPSYCHNREGSSDGWSFENSRVVIQSSGGAYWGTSSSNPIRSSGMTFVDTEVHLYGSSSMQYPTRLVDATFSATSSPSNQGTMYLSHARSGYFVTAASSSYGKWTVENNSFTPSNGWNNLDYTYSVGHMLAPYNWWGSASTNSIDANISDMLDNNGGGWANYSPFWTSAAMTQLDWNGTSPANIPLGRELSGTLFFNKTMTLNNSPYYLVGPWTIAPNVRITIDPGVQVLTNTTNSSLTVHGEIWSLGTSSSRVYI
;
A
#
# COMPACT_ATOMS: atom_id res chain seq x y z
N MET A 1 -10.85 24.66 -11.78
CA MET A 1 -11.17 24.57 -13.22
C MET A 1 -11.87 23.26 -13.47
N ARG A 2 -13.02 23.30 -14.15
CA ARG A 2 -13.77 22.11 -14.60
C ARG A 2 -14.34 22.42 -15.98
N SER A 3 -14.58 21.41 -16.81
CA SER A 3 -15.31 21.61 -18.07
C SER A 3 -16.75 22.01 -17.79
N ASN A 4 -17.24 23.09 -18.41
CA ASN A 4 -18.64 23.53 -18.31
C ASN A 4 -19.61 22.67 -19.13
N SER A 5 -19.09 21.85 -20.05
CA SER A 5 -19.88 20.91 -20.83
C SER A 5 -19.22 19.52 -20.75
N PRO A 6 -19.40 18.81 -19.62
CA PRO A 6 -18.78 17.51 -19.45
C PRO A 6 -19.28 16.49 -20.50
N TYR A 7 -20.45 16.71 -21.09
CA TYR A 7 -21.16 15.81 -22.03
C TYR A 7 -21.07 16.20 -23.52
N GLY A 8 -20.44 17.32 -23.89
CA GLY A 8 -20.36 17.76 -25.29
C GLY A 8 -19.32 18.86 -25.53
N GLY A 9 -18.90 19.04 -26.79
CA GLY A 9 -17.91 20.04 -27.22
C GLY A 9 -16.55 19.44 -27.61
N GLN A 10 -15.77 20.17 -28.42
CA GLN A 10 -14.44 19.73 -28.91
C GLN A 10 -13.27 20.45 -28.22
N ASP A 11 -13.54 21.25 -27.20
CA ASP A 11 -12.51 22.05 -26.53
C ASP A 11 -11.50 21.17 -25.78
N ALA A 12 -10.24 21.27 -26.18
CA ALA A 12 -9.10 20.66 -25.51
C ALA A 12 -8.73 21.41 -24.23
N LEU A 13 -8.17 20.69 -23.24
CA LEU A 13 -7.43 21.32 -22.14
C LEU A 13 -5.94 21.25 -22.49
N ARG A 14 -5.34 22.39 -22.83
CA ARG A 14 -3.91 22.48 -23.05
C ARG A 14 -3.31 23.47 -22.07
N LEU A 15 -2.45 22.98 -21.19
CA LEU A 15 -1.71 23.78 -20.22
C LEU A 15 -0.23 23.53 -20.46
N HIS A 16 0.49 24.56 -20.88
CA HIS A 16 1.91 24.48 -21.21
C HIS A 16 2.67 25.52 -20.41
N ASN A 17 3.77 25.13 -19.74
CA ASN A 17 4.61 26.04 -18.94
C ASN A 17 3.77 26.90 -17.97
N THR A 18 2.84 26.26 -17.29
CA THR A 18 1.79 26.95 -16.54
C THR A 18 1.84 26.57 -15.07
N THR A 19 1.88 27.56 -14.19
CA THR A 19 1.65 27.37 -12.75
C THR A 19 0.26 27.86 -12.38
N ILE A 20 -0.51 27.03 -11.69
CA ILE A 20 -1.85 27.36 -11.21
C ILE A 20 -1.88 27.11 -9.71
N SER A 21 -2.20 28.16 -8.97
CA SER A 21 -2.32 28.11 -7.51
C SER A 21 -3.78 28.22 -7.10
N GLY A 22 -4.23 27.40 -6.16
CA GLY A 22 -5.54 27.55 -5.55
C GLY A 22 -5.61 28.73 -4.59
N PRO A 23 -6.80 29.33 -4.38
CA PRO A 23 -7.00 30.25 -3.26
C PRO A 23 -7.01 29.48 -1.92
N SER A 24 -6.58 30.15 -0.84
CA SER A 24 -6.61 29.67 0.56
C SER A 24 -8.00 29.29 1.08
N GLY A 25 -9.04 29.59 0.28
CA GLY A 25 -10.45 29.33 0.49
C GLY A 25 -11.28 30.21 -0.45
N TYR A 26 -12.59 30.04 -0.46
CA TYR A 26 -13.50 30.99 -1.11
C TYR A 26 -14.65 31.36 -0.18
N GLY A 27 -15.04 32.63 -0.24
CA GLY A 27 -16.27 33.10 0.38
C GLY A 27 -17.47 32.68 -0.47
N TYR A 28 -18.49 32.12 0.14
CA TYR A 28 -19.79 31.90 -0.49
C TYR A 28 -20.91 32.37 0.41
N LEU A 29 -22.02 32.81 -0.18
CA LEU A 29 -23.21 33.15 0.56
C LEU A 29 -23.98 31.86 0.88
N CYS A 30 -24.07 31.48 2.14
CA CYS A 30 -24.82 30.29 2.56
C CYS A 30 -26.33 30.61 2.55
N THR A 31 -26.98 30.42 1.40
CA THR A 31 -28.41 30.72 1.21
C THR A 31 -29.34 29.74 1.90
N TRP A 32 -28.83 28.58 2.33
CA TRP A 32 -29.54 27.58 3.13
C TRP A 32 -29.26 27.69 4.64
N CYS A 33 -28.42 28.64 5.08
CA CYS A 33 -28.24 28.98 6.48
C CYS A 33 -29.34 29.95 6.94
N SER A 34 -29.73 29.90 8.23
CA SER A 34 -30.61 30.90 8.84
C SER A 34 -29.94 31.52 10.08
N PRO A 35 -29.56 32.81 10.05
CA PRO A 35 -29.69 33.73 8.92
C PRO A 35 -28.77 33.36 7.74
N VAL A 36 -29.07 33.90 6.56
CA VAL A 36 -28.16 33.82 5.41
C VAL A 36 -26.88 34.57 5.77
N ILE A 37 -25.75 33.87 5.74
CA ILE A 37 -24.45 34.41 6.16
C ILE A 37 -23.41 34.19 5.06
N TRP A 38 -22.45 35.11 4.99
CA TRP A 38 -21.19 34.86 4.30
C TRP A 38 -20.43 33.78 5.05
N SER A 39 -20.18 32.67 4.37
CA SER A 39 -19.41 31.53 4.86
C SER A 39 -18.11 31.43 4.07
N TRP A 40 -17.08 30.87 4.72
CA TRP A 40 -15.80 30.60 4.10
C TRP A 40 -15.63 29.09 3.98
N SER A 41 -15.38 28.61 2.75
CA SER A 41 -14.98 27.23 2.50
C SER A 41 -13.48 27.18 2.26
N SER A 42 -12.77 26.31 2.97
CA SER A 42 -11.40 25.93 2.66
C SER A 42 -11.32 24.81 1.61
N SER A 43 -12.45 24.20 1.25
CA SER A 43 -12.48 23.09 0.29
C SER A 43 -12.82 23.59 -1.12
N ASN A 44 -11.81 23.57 -1.99
CA ASN A 44 -11.91 23.94 -3.40
C ASN A 44 -11.24 22.91 -4.32
N THR A 45 -11.85 22.61 -5.46
CA THR A 45 -11.21 21.81 -6.52
C THR A 45 -10.47 22.73 -7.50
N LEU A 46 -9.14 22.69 -7.48
CA LEU A 46 -8.29 23.50 -8.36
C LEU A 46 -8.40 23.05 -9.81
N LEU A 47 -8.37 21.74 -10.04
CA LEU A 47 -8.55 21.13 -11.35
C LEU A 47 -9.33 19.82 -11.22
N ASP A 48 -10.31 19.65 -12.10
CA ASP A 48 -10.98 18.38 -12.34
C ASP A 48 -10.94 18.09 -13.84
N THR A 49 -10.22 17.04 -14.19
CA THR A 49 -10.01 16.67 -15.60
C THR A 49 -11.14 15.82 -16.17
N TYR A 50 -12.09 15.36 -15.36
CA TYR A 50 -13.13 14.39 -15.77
C TYR A 50 -13.86 14.82 -17.04
N GLY A 51 -14.33 16.07 -17.09
CA GLY A 51 -15.07 16.61 -18.23
C GLY A 51 -14.20 16.96 -19.45
N PHE A 52 -12.88 16.95 -19.33
CA PHE A 52 -11.94 17.21 -20.44
C PHE A 52 -11.53 15.92 -21.16
N GLY A 53 -11.38 14.81 -20.45
CA GLY A 53 -11.11 13.47 -21.00
C GLY A 53 -12.28 12.81 -21.75
N ARG A 54 -13.15 13.57 -22.40
CA ARG A 54 -14.34 13.05 -23.11
C ARG A 54 -14.02 12.58 -24.54
N GLN A 55 -15.02 12.10 -25.27
CA GLN A 55 -14.84 11.59 -26.65
C GLN A 55 -14.26 12.63 -27.59
N ASN A 56 -13.15 12.24 -28.24
CA ASN A 56 -12.32 13.11 -29.08
C ASN A 56 -11.78 14.35 -28.35
N GLY A 57 -11.82 14.36 -27.02
CA GLY A 57 -11.19 15.38 -26.20
C GLY A 57 -9.69 15.16 -26.12
N GLU A 58 -8.94 16.24 -26.03
CA GLU A 58 -7.49 16.22 -25.87
C GLU A 58 -7.12 16.94 -24.57
N VAL A 59 -6.30 16.29 -23.75
CA VAL A 59 -5.71 16.86 -22.54
C VAL A 59 -4.20 16.80 -22.68
N ASP A 60 -3.56 17.97 -22.68
CA ASP A 60 -2.11 18.12 -22.77
C ASP A 60 -1.62 18.96 -21.60
N LEU A 61 -0.91 18.32 -20.69
CA LEU A 61 -0.29 18.92 -19.51
C LEU A 61 1.22 18.83 -19.69
N ASP A 62 1.85 19.93 -20.13
CA ASP A 62 3.29 19.99 -20.40
C ASP A 62 3.95 21.05 -19.53
N ASN A 63 4.83 20.63 -18.63
CA ASN A 63 5.53 21.50 -17.70
C ASN A 63 4.52 22.35 -16.89
N VAL A 64 3.63 21.65 -16.18
CA VAL A 64 2.52 22.25 -15.43
C VAL A 64 2.76 22.06 -13.94
N THR A 65 2.57 23.12 -13.17
CA THR A 65 2.56 23.06 -11.70
C THR A 65 1.17 23.39 -11.19
N LEU A 66 0.59 22.50 -10.39
CA LEU A 66 -0.68 22.71 -9.71
C LEU A 66 -0.42 22.70 -8.20
N GLN A 67 -0.64 23.83 -7.54
CA GLN A 67 -0.17 24.01 -6.17
C GLN A 67 -1.15 24.71 -5.23
N ASN A 68 -0.92 24.56 -3.92
CA ASN A 68 -1.60 25.29 -2.84
C ASN A 68 -3.13 25.23 -2.98
N ALA A 69 -3.69 24.03 -2.92
CA ALA A 69 -5.12 23.84 -3.09
C ALA A 69 -5.64 22.69 -2.26
N ASN A 70 -6.94 22.69 -2.00
CA ASN A 70 -7.55 21.57 -1.29
C ASN A 70 -7.58 20.31 -2.15
N GLN A 71 -8.04 20.39 -3.41
CA GLN A 71 -8.25 19.19 -4.21
C GLN A 71 -7.83 19.32 -5.67
N ILE A 72 -7.22 18.26 -6.19
CA ILE A 72 -7.08 17.98 -7.62
C ILE A 72 -7.70 16.62 -7.93
N SER A 73 -8.40 16.54 -9.06
CA SER A 73 -8.99 15.30 -9.55
C SER A 73 -8.51 15.03 -10.97
N LEU A 74 -7.66 14.02 -11.10
CA LEU A 74 -7.13 13.52 -12.36
C LEU A 74 -7.92 12.26 -12.74
N ASN A 75 -9.03 12.47 -13.43
CA ASN A 75 -9.91 11.41 -13.91
C ASN A 75 -10.17 11.57 -15.40
N ASN A 76 -10.54 10.47 -16.04
CA ASN A 76 -10.97 10.43 -17.43
C ASN A 76 -12.42 9.91 -17.50
N ARG A 77 -13.24 10.56 -18.32
CA ARG A 77 -14.62 10.13 -18.52
C ARG A 77 -14.64 9.05 -19.58
N GLU A 78 -14.88 7.80 -19.16
CA GLU A 78 -15.18 6.61 -19.97
C GLU A 78 -15.38 6.87 -21.48
N SER A 79 -14.28 7.10 -22.20
CA SER A 79 -14.35 7.49 -23.61
C SER A 79 -13.32 6.80 -24.49
N TYR A 80 -13.78 6.27 -25.62
CA TYR A 80 -13.02 5.42 -26.55
C TYR A 80 -11.93 6.14 -27.35
N SER A 81 -11.82 7.46 -27.24
CA SER A 81 -10.94 8.25 -28.12
C SER A 81 -10.36 9.51 -27.48
N SER A 82 -10.33 9.63 -26.14
CA SER A 82 -9.66 10.76 -25.51
C SER A 82 -8.14 10.63 -25.63
N GLY A 83 -7.47 11.72 -26.02
CA GLY A 83 -6.02 11.80 -26.13
C GLY A 83 -5.42 12.49 -24.91
N TRP A 84 -4.43 11.86 -24.29
CA TRP A 84 -3.72 12.44 -23.14
C TRP A 84 -2.22 12.47 -23.38
N ARG A 85 -1.63 13.62 -23.08
CA ARG A 85 -0.20 13.82 -23.01
C ARG A 85 0.13 14.51 -21.68
N VAL A 86 1.00 13.90 -20.91
CA VAL A 86 1.45 14.43 -19.62
C VAL A 86 2.97 14.39 -19.61
N VAL A 87 3.57 15.56 -19.43
CA VAL A 87 5.02 15.73 -19.38
C VAL A 87 5.33 16.71 -18.26
N ASN A 88 6.15 16.29 -17.30
CA ASN A 88 6.61 17.13 -16.20
C ASN A 88 5.47 17.85 -15.44
N LEU A 89 4.54 17.07 -14.90
CA LEU A 89 3.46 17.56 -14.04
C LEU A 89 3.92 17.57 -12.58
N LEU A 90 3.92 18.75 -11.96
CA LEU A 90 4.19 18.93 -10.54
C LEU A 90 2.89 19.19 -9.78
N LEU A 91 2.64 18.39 -8.75
CA LEU A 91 1.53 18.52 -7.81
C LEU A 91 2.11 18.87 -6.44
N ASP A 92 1.83 20.06 -5.91
CA ASP A 92 2.54 20.59 -4.73
C ASP A 92 1.58 21.16 -3.68
N ASN A 93 1.78 20.77 -2.42
CA ASN A 93 1.07 21.32 -1.28
C ASN A 93 -0.46 21.21 -1.41
N LEU A 94 -0.95 19.97 -1.56
CA LEU A 94 -2.35 19.65 -1.82
C LEU A 94 -2.96 18.81 -0.71
N SER A 95 -4.19 19.14 -0.29
CA SER A 95 -4.87 18.31 0.71
C SER A 95 -5.27 16.95 0.18
N TYR A 96 -5.58 16.86 -1.11
CA TYR A 96 -6.01 15.62 -1.72
C TYR A 96 -5.83 15.64 -3.25
N VAL A 97 -5.09 14.66 -3.77
CA VAL A 97 -5.04 14.33 -5.19
C VAL A 97 -5.78 13.02 -5.40
N ASN A 98 -6.82 13.04 -6.21
CA ASN A 98 -7.50 11.83 -6.67
C ASN A 98 -6.98 11.45 -8.05
N PHE A 99 -6.49 10.23 -8.21
CA PHE A 99 -6.14 9.64 -9.50
C PHE A 99 -6.84 8.30 -9.65
N ASP A 100 -7.64 8.15 -10.70
CA ASP A 100 -8.38 6.93 -10.98
C ASP A 100 -7.75 6.18 -12.15
N ASP A 101 -6.92 5.18 -11.83
CA ASP A 101 -6.03 4.51 -12.79
C ASP A 101 -6.83 3.69 -13.82
N ASP A 102 -7.92 3.04 -13.41
CA ASP A 102 -8.88 2.35 -14.30
C ASP A 102 -9.35 3.25 -15.45
N ARG A 103 -9.64 4.52 -15.14
CA ARG A 103 -10.15 5.48 -16.13
C ARG A 103 -9.16 5.77 -17.25
N PHE A 104 -7.88 5.51 -17.05
CA PHE A 104 -6.87 5.69 -18.08
C PHE A 104 -6.51 4.36 -18.71
N ASN A 105 -6.33 3.32 -17.89
CA ASN A 105 -5.86 2.03 -18.34
C ASN A 105 -6.90 1.13 -18.99
N ASP A 106 -8.21 1.29 -18.78
CA ASP A 106 -9.20 0.39 -19.39
C ASP A 106 -9.11 0.43 -20.93
N TRP A 107 -9.05 1.62 -21.54
CA TRP A 107 -9.00 1.81 -23.02
C TRP A 107 -7.74 2.50 -23.52
N CYS A 108 -6.60 2.34 -22.85
CA CYS A 108 -5.32 2.93 -23.27
C CYS A 108 -5.36 4.45 -23.48
N ARG A 109 -6.03 5.19 -22.58
CA ARG A 109 -6.37 6.60 -22.78
C ARG A 109 -5.21 7.56 -22.44
N GLY A 110 -3.98 7.12 -22.65
CA GLY A 110 -2.74 7.81 -22.30
C GLY A 110 -2.19 7.40 -20.93
N SER A 111 -0.96 7.81 -20.67
CA SER A 111 -0.15 7.36 -19.54
C SER A 111 0.47 8.56 -18.84
N PHE A 112 0.52 8.52 -17.51
CA PHE A 112 1.21 9.50 -16.69
C PHE A 112 2.60 8.98 -16.26
N ASN A 113 3.06 7.87 -16.85
CA ASN A 113 4.19 7.11 -16.33
C ASN A 113 5.45 7.96 -16.35
N GLY A 114 6.16 8.01 -15.22
CA GLY A 114 7.41 8.75 -15.06
C GLY A 114 7.32 10.28 -15.24
N ASN A 115 6.12 10.84 -15.37
CA ASN A 115 5.91 12.25 -15.72
C ASN A 115 5.26 13.09 -14.61
N VAL A 116 5.04 12.51 -13.42
CA VAL A 116 4.42 13.19 -12.29
C VAL A 116 5.33 13.20 -11.08
N THR A 117 5.51 14.39 -10.53
CA THR A 117 6.15 14.62 -9.23
C THR A 117 5.13 15.18 -8.27
N VAL A 118 5.07 14.63 -7.07
CA VAL A 118 4.18 15.06 -6.00
C VAL A 118 5.01 15.49 -4.80
N VAL A 119 4.73 16.68 -4.28
CA VAL A 119 5.41 17.25 -3.11
C VAL A 119 4.36 17.68 -2.09
N ASP A 120 4.63 17.45 -0.81
CA ASP A 120 3.83 17.96 0.31
C ASP A 120 2.32 17.69 0.18
N SER A 121 1.93 16.51 -0.30
CA SER A 121 0.53 16.24 -0.66
C SER A 121 0.01 14.89 -0.18
N ASN A 122 -1.31 14.80 0.04
CA ASN A 122 -1.96 13.50 0.12
C ASN A 122 -2.45 13.07 -1.26
N VAL A 123 -2.14 11.83 -1.64
CA VAL A 123 -2.55 11.24 -2.91
C VAL A 123 -3.33 9.97 -2.66
N TYR A 124 -4.41 9.79 -3.42
CA TYR A 124 -5.16 8.55 -3.50
C TYR A 124 -5.18 8.08 -4.95
N ILE A 125 -4.53 6.95 -5.19
CA ILE A 125 -4.54 6.22 -6.46
C ILE A 125 -5.56 5.10 -6.29
N SER A 126 -6.72 5.23 -6.95
CA SER A 126 -7.71 4.16 -7.03
C SER A 126 -7.40 3.21 -8.16
N ASP A 127 -7.72 1.94 -7.95
CA ASP A 127 -7.61 0.87 -8.95
C ASP A 127 -6.22 0.78 -9.60
N ALA A 128 -5.17 0.93 -8.78
CA ALA A 128 -3.78 0.93 -9.20
C ALA A 128 -3.44 -0.32 -10.04
N GLY A 129 -2.96 -0.10 -11.25
CA GLY A 129 -2.62 -1.16 -12.20
C GLY A 129 -3.84 -1.90 -12.76
N TYR A 130 -5.06 -1.37 -12.62
CA TYR A 130 -6.25 -1.93 -13.26
C TYR A 130 -6.02 -2.06 -14.76
N GLN A 131 -6.49 -3.16 -15.32
CA GLN A 131 -6.45 -3.49 -16.74
C GLN A 131 -7.77 -4.16 -17.08
N SER A 132 -8.23 -4.08 -18.33
CA SER A 132 -9.57 -4.56 -18.67
C SER A 132 -9.74 -6.08 -18.68
N THR A 133 -10.99 -6.53 -18.49
CA THR A 133 -11.43 -7.93 -18.62
C THR A 133 -11.86 -8.29 -20.02
N SER A 134 -12.10 -7.29 -20.87
CA SER A 134 -12.54 -7.51 -22.24
C SER A 134 -11.43 -8.12 -23.08
N SER A 135 -11.75 -9.06 -23.97
CA SER A 135 -10.81 -9.58 -24.96
C SER A 135 -10.74 -8.71 -26.22
N GLU A 136 -11.49 -7.61 -26.27
CA GLU A 136 -11.56 -6.72 -27.42
C GLU A 136 -10.24 -5.95 -27.60
N PRO A 137 -9.68 -5.86 -28.81
CA PRO A 137 -8.39 -5.20 -29.07
C PRO A 137 -8.32 -3.71 -28.70
N SER A 138 -9.45 -3.06 -28.46
CA SER A 138 -9.53 -1.65 -28.04
C SER A 138 -9.18 -1.43 -26.56
N TYR A 139 -9.02 -2.50 -25.79
CA TYR A 139 -8.72 -2.44 -24.37
C TYR A 139 -7.23 -2.61 -24.09
N CYS A 140 -6.77 -2.00 -23.00
CA CYS A 140 -5.39 -2.09 -22.61
C CYS A 140 -5.11 -3.35 -21.80
N HIS A 141 -4.01 -4.00 -22.19
CA HIS A 141 -3.46 -5.21 -21.58
C HIS A 141 -1.94 -5.09 -21.41
N ASN A 142 -1.43 -3.85 -21.35
CA ASN A 142 0.00 -3.55 -21.21
C ASN A 142 0.53 -3.84 -19.80
N ARG A 143 -0.36 -4.10 -18.83
CA ARG A 143 -0.03 -4.58 -17.46
C ARG A 143 0.82 -3.60 -16.64
N GLU A 144 0.78 -2.33 -17.03
CA GLU A 144 1.45 -1.22 -16.35
C GLU A 144 0.39 -0.29 -15.77
N GLY A 145 0.63 0.23 -14.57
CA GLY A 145 -0.20 1.29 -13.99
C GLY A 145 0.05 2.59 -14.74
N SER A 146 -0.98 3.43 -14.94
CA SER A 146 -0.75 4.80 -15.45
C SER A 146 -0.02 5.67 -14.43
N SER A 147 0.09 5.21 -13.18
CA SER A 147 0.83 5.85 -12.10
C SER A 147 2.28 5.35 -11.96
N ASP A 148 2.75 4.44 -12.81
CA ASP A 148 4.09 3.87 -12.70
C ASP A 148 5.17 4.96 -12.86
N GLY A 149 6.28 4.86 -12.11
CA GLY A 149 7.38 5.83 -12.19
C GLY A 149 7.11 7.20 -11.55
N TRP A 150 5.98 7.41 -10.87
CA TRP A 150 5.72 8.66 -10.16
C TRP A 150 6.71 8.87 -9.01
N SER A 151 7.06 10.14 -8.76
CA SER A 151 7.92 10.54 -7.66
C SER A 151 7.14 11.28 -6.59
N PHE A 152 7.39 10.96 -5.32
CA PHE A 152 6.72 11.53 -4.17
C PHE A 152 7.76 12.00 -3.15
N GLU A 153 7.62 13.25 -2.73
CA GLU A 153 8.46 13.87 -1.71
C GLU A 153 7.58 14.40 -0.57
N ASN A 154 7.97 14.06 0.65
CA ASN A 154 7.32 14.53 1.87
C ASN A 154 5.78 14.37 1.88
N SER A 155 5.30 13.26 1.33
CA SER A 155 3.88 13.07 1.00
C SER A 155 3.25 11.88 1.74
N ARG A 156 1.95 11.71 1.57
CA ARG A 156 1.23 10.48 1.93
C ARG A 156 0.50 9.94 0.72
N VAL A 157 0.72 8.68 0.42
CA VAL A 157 0.15 8.03 -0.76
C VAL A 157 -0.68 6.86 -0.31
N VAL A 158 -1.92 6.79 -0.77
CA VAL A 158 -2.72 5.57 -0.72
C VAL A 158 -2.71 4.97 -2.12
N ILE A 159 -2.25 3.73 -2.21
CA ILE A 159 -2.31 2.92 -3.42
C ILE A 159 -3.35 1.84 -3.16
N GLN A 160 -4.51 2.01 -3.76
CA GLN A 160 -5.61 1.07 -3.62
C GLN A 160 -5.73 0.23 -4.90
N SER A 161 -5.87 -1.07 -4.73
CA SER A 161 -6.23 -2.00 -5.80
C SER A 161 -7.50 -2.73 -5.40
N SER A 162 -8.49 -2.76 -6.30
CA SER A 162 -9.70 -3.55 -6.11
C SER A 162 -9.52 -5.00 -6.59
N GLY A 163 -8.40 -5.29 -7.26
CA GLY A 163 -8.22 -6.47 -8.09
C GLY A 163 -9.24 -6.58 -9.22
N GLY A 164 -9.86 -5.47 -9.60
CA GLY A 164 -10.76 -5.35 -10.73
C GLY A 164 -10.08 -5.85 -12.01
N ALA A 165 -10.48 -7.06 -12.39
CA ALA A 165 -10.84 -7.44 -13.74
C ALA A 165 -9.77 -7.40 -14.85
N TYR A 166 -8.72 -8.24 -14.78
CA TYR A 166 -8.03 -8.75 -15.99
C TYR A 166 -8.38 -10.21 -16.30
N TRP A 167 -8.63 -10.52 -17.57
CA TRP A 167 -8.76 -11.88 -18.09
C TRP A 167 -7.36 -12.51 -18.13
N GLY A 168 -7.01 -13.27 -17.10
CA GLY A 168 -5.70 -13.92 -16.98
C GLY A 168 -4.81 -13.41 -15.84
N THR A 169 -5.34 -12.64 -14.89
CA THR A 169 -4.57 -12.32 -13.67
C THR A 169 -4.32 -13.63 -12.96
N SER A 170 -3.07 -13.89 -12.65
CA SER A 170 -2.65 -15.12 -12.02
C SER A 170 -1.41 -14.89 -11.19
N SER A 171 -0.99 -15.91 -10.44
CA SER A 171 0.28 -15.87 -9.72
C SER A 171 1.48 -15.64 -10.64
N SER A 172 1.41 -16.10 -11.90
CA SER A 172 2.44 -15.89 -12.92
C SER A 172 2.29 -14.57 -13.67
N ASN A 173 1.12 -13.94 -13.61
CA ASN A 173 0.84 -12.66 -14.26
C ASN A 173 -0.03 -11.75 -13.38
N PRO A 174 0.55 -11.16 -12.33
CA PRO A 174 -0.19 -10.32 -11.39
C PRO A 174 -0.23 -8.86 -11.84
N ILE A 175 -1.16 -8.10 -11.26
CA ILE A 175 -1.21 -6.64 -11.35
C ILE A 175 0.02 -6.04 -10.68
N ARG A 176 0.57 -4.95 -11.23
CA ARG A 176 1.78 -4.29 -10.73
C ARG A 176 1.60 -2.78 -10.64
N SER A 177 2.25 -2.20 -9.66
CA SER A 177 2.58 -0.78 -9.56
C SER A 177 4.10 -0.71 -9.44
N SER A 178 4.75 0.02 -10.35
CA SER A 178 6.20 -0.12 -10.58
C SER A 178 6.96 1.20 -10.65
N GLY A 179 8.23 1.16 -10.23
CA GLY A 179 9.21 2.22 -10.52
C GLY A 179 9.01 3.52 -9.74
N MET A 180 8.14 3.53 -8.73
CA MET A 180 7.84 4.72 -7.95
C MET A 180 9.01 5.12 -7.04
N THR A 181 9.19 6.41 -6.82
CA THR A 181 10.20 6.95 -5.90
C THR A 181 9.53 7.65 -4.73
N PHE A 182 9.91 7.29 -3.51
CA PHE A 182 9.35 7.81 -2.28
C PHE A 182 10.47 8.37 -1.39
N VAL A 183 10.44 9.69 -1.18
CA VAL A 183 11.36 10.40 -0.27
C VAL A 183 10.54 10.98 0.86
N ASP A 184 10.88 10.65 2.12
CA ASP A 184 10.15 11.10 3.31
C ASP A 184 8.62 10.90 3.20
N THR A 185 8.20 9.82 2.52
CA THR A 185 6.82 9.58 2.11
C THR A 185 6.28 8.29 2.70
N GLU A 186 5.05 8.36 3.23
CA GLU A 186 4.33 7.19 3.76
C GLU A 186 3.37 6.64 2.71
N VAL A 187 3.44 5.34 2.45
CA VAL A 187 2.62 4.62 1.48
C VAL A 187 1.67 3.66 2.21
N HIS A 188 0.39 3.78 1.93
CA HIS A 188 -0.66 2.88 2.43
C HIS A 188 -1.13 1.97 1.30
N LEU A 189 -0.96 0.66 1.47
CA LEU A 189 -1.33 -0.35 0.48
C LEU A 189 -2.69 -0.97 0.81
N TYR A 190 -3.70 -0.63 0.02
CA TYR A 190 -5.08 -1.04 0.25
C TYR A 190 -5.53 -2.07 -0.79
N GLY A 191 -6.17 -3.15 -0.32
CA GLY A 191 -6.68 -4.22 -1.14
C GLY A 191 -8.20 -4.37 -0.96
N SER A 192 -8.82 -5.20 -1.80
CA SER A 192 -10.21 -5.63 -1.62
C SER A 192 -10.27 -7.08 -1.16
N SER A 193 -11.30 -7.42 -0.37
CA SER A 193 -11.59 -8.80 0.03
C SER A 193 -11.89 -9.71 -1.16
N SER A 194 -12.39 -9.13 -2.26
CA SER A 194 -12.70 -9.84 -3.51
C SER A 194 -11.47 -10.22 -4.34
N MET A 195 -10.27 -9.74 -3.97
CA MET A 195 -9.06 -10.00 -4.75
C MET A 195 -8.64 -11.46 -4.64
N GLN A 196 -8.55 -12.13 -5.79
CA GLN A 196 -8.07 -13.51 -5.85
C GLN A 196 -6.54 -13.57 -5.75
N TYR A 197 -5.82 -12.68 -6.43
CA TYR A 197 -4.36 -12.62 -6.46
C TYR A 197 -3.84 -11.29 -5.90
N PRO A 198 -2.69 -11.27 -5.21
CA PRO A 198 -2.09 -10.03 -4.73
C PRO A 198 -1.65 -9.12 -5.88
N THR A 199 -1.79 -7.80 -5.68
CA THR A 199 -1.10 -6.78 -6.48
C THR A 199 0.35 -6.66 -6.02
N ARG A 200 1.27 -6.35 -6.92
CA ARG A 200 2.69 -6.19 -6.59
C ARG A 200 3.11 -4.72 -6.61
N LEU A 201 3.79 -4.28 -5.56
CA LEU A 201 4.59 -3.07 -5.57
C LEU A 201 6.04 -3.46 -5.87
N VAL A 202 6.56 -3.02 -7.00
CA VAL A 202 7.85 -3.46 -7.53
C VAL A 202 8.75 -2.33 -7.99
N ASP A 203 10.07 -2.54 -7.92
CA ASP A 203 11.07 -1.59 -8.41
C ASP A 203 10.95 -0.17 -7.78
N ALA A 204 10.30 -0.07 -6.62
CA ALA A 204 10.14 1.18 -5.92
C ALA A 204 11.35 1.48 -5.03
N THR A 205 11.62 2.76 -4.83
CA THR A 205 12.69 3.23 -3.94
C THR A 205 12.12 4.04 -2.78
N PHE A 206 12.61 3.76 -1.58
CA PHE A 206 12.21 4.42 -0.34
C PHE A 206 13.45 4.99 0.34
N SER A 207 13.43 6.29 0.63
CA SER A 207 14.53 6.96 1.30
C SER A 207 14.02 8.06 2.23
N ALA A 208 14.86 8.41 3.20
CA ALA A 208 14.55 9.48 4.14
C ALA A 208 15.67 10.51 4.18
N THR A 209 15.28 11.78 4.21
CA THR A 209 16.19 12.93 4.43
C THR A 209 15.86 13.67 5.72
N SER A 210 14.67 13.44 6.27
CA SER A 210 14.17 14.08 7.48
C SER A 210 13.41 13.08 8.36
N SER A 211 13.21 13.44 9.63
CA SER A 211 12.44 12.58 10.54
C SER A 211 10.94 12.61 10.21
N PRO A 212 10.20 11.50 10.40
CA PRO A 212 8.75 11.52 10.28
C PRO A 212 8.18 12.53 11.28
N SER A 213 7.71 13.67 10.78
CA SER A 213 7.13 14.73 11.61
C SER A 213 5.67 14.92 11.25
N ASN A 214 4.86 15.31 12.24
CA ASN A 214 3.45 15.65 12.05
C ASN A 214 3.27 17.06 11.42
N GLN A 215 4.30 17.60 10.78
CA GLN A 215 4.26 18.98 10.30
C GLN A 215 3.54 19.06 8.97
N GLY A 216 2.33 19.58 9.07
CA GLY A 216 1.51 19.93 7.95
C GLY A 216 1.67 21.39 7.53
N THR A 217 1.64 21.65 6.23
CA THR A 217 1.27 22.96 5.70
C THR A 217 -0.24 23.20 5.93
N MET A 218 -0.79 24.32 5.47
CA MET A 218 -2.25 24.53 5.53
C MET A 218 -3.06 23.47 4.76
N TYR A 219 -2.44 22.79 3.79
CA TYR A 219 -3.12 21.81 2.94
C TYR A 219 -2.71 20.38 3.23
N LEU A 220 -1.50 20.10 3.70
CA LEU A 220 -1.10 18.76 4.15
C LEU A 220 -1.32 18.66 5.66
N SER A 221 -2.18 17.77 6.16
CA SER A 221 -2.25 17.50 7.60
C SER A 221 -2.51 16.01 7.85
N HIS A 222 -1.46 15.26 8.15
CA HIS A 222 -1.57 13.88 8.63
C HIS A 222 -0.47 13.59 9.64
N ALA A 223 -0.78 12.73 10.60
CA ALA A 223 0.25 12.15 11.44
C ALA A 223 0.98 11.06 10.64
N ARG A 224 2.31 11.01 10.74
CA ARG A 224 3.11 9.95 10.13
C ARG A 224 3.19 8.77 11.08
N SER A 225 3.04 7.56 10.54
CA SER A 225 3.25 6.34 11.32
C SER A 225 4.73 6.10 11.67
N GLY A 226 5.63 6.68 10.87
CA GLY A 226 7.06 6.42 10.94
C GLY A 226 7.51 5.24 10.08
N TYR A 227 6.62 4.65 9.26
CA TYR A 227 6.95 3.57 8.33
C TYR A 227 6.81 4.05 6.88
N PHE A 228 7.71 3.62 6.01
CA PHE A 228 7.58 3.88 4.57
C PHE A 228 6.36 3.19 3.98
N VAL A 229 6.12 1.93 4.34
CA VAL A 229 4.99 1.15 3.85
C VAL A 229 4.13 0.72 5.02
N THR A 230 2.82 0.94 4.89
CA THR A 230 1.82 0.43 5.81
C THR A 230 0.81 -0.41 5.05
N ALA A 231 0.59 -1.64 5.52
CA ALA A 231 -0.40 -2.57 4.98
C ALA A 231 -1.35 -2.96 6.12
N ALA A 232 -2.35 -2.10 6.32
CA ALA A 232 -3.29 -2.21 7.42
C ALA A 232 -4.32 -3.34 7.22
N SER A 233 -5.24 -3.54 8.16
CA SER A 233 -6.32 -4.54 8.05
C SER A 233 -7.16 -4.44 6.76
N SER A 234 -7.23 -3.25 6.15
CA SER A 234 -7.87 -3.01 4.85
C SER A 234 -7.09 -3.57 3.65
N SER A 235 -5.85 -4.03 3.83
CA SER A 235 -5.02 -4.61 2.78
C SER A 235 -5.46 -6.02 2.38
N TYR A 236 -6.17 -6.73 3.27
CA TYR A 236 -6.52 -8.15 3.11
C TYR A 236 -5.33 -9.10 2.86
N GLY A 237 -4.09 -8.63 3.12
CA GLY A 237 -2.86 -9.34 2.75
C GLY A 237 -2.70 -9.49 1.24
N LYS A 238 -3.35 -8.63 0.44
CA LYS A 238 -3.44 -8.73 -1.03
C LYS A 238 -2.41 -7.86 -1.74
N TRP A 239 -1.30 -7.57 -1.07
CA TRP A 239 -0.14 -6.92 -1.64
C TRP A 239 1.10 -7.79 -1.48
N THR A 240 1.94 -7.80 -2.52
CA THR A 240 3.31 -8.30 -2.49
C THR A 240 4.25 -7.12 -2.67
N VAL A 241 5.18 -6.94 -1.77
CA VAL A 241 6.19 -5.88 -1.84
C VAL A 241 7.49 -6.54 -2.26
N GLU A 242 7.88 -6.49 -3.53
CA GLU A 242 9.07 -7.21 -4.00
C GLU A 242 9.97 -6.37 -4.90
N ASN A 243 11.26 -6.68 -4.96
CA ASN A 243 12.23 -5.95 -5.80
C ASN A 243 12.31 -4.45 -5.50
N ASN A 244 12.04 -4.04 -4.27
CA ASN A 244 12.13 -2.65 -3.82
C ASN A 244 13.42 -2.39 -3.05
N SER A 245 13.81 -1.12 -2.98
CA SER A 245 14.99 -0.66 -2.26
C SER A 245 14.60 0.29 -1.14
N PHE A 246 14.89 -0.07 0.10
CA PHE A 246 14.63 0.72 1.30
C PHE A 246 15.93 1.26 1.88
N THR A 247 15.93 2.54 2.24
CA THR A 247 17.04 3.22 2.93
C THR A 247 16.50 3.93 4.18
N PRO A 248 16.07 3.17 5.21
CA PRO A 248 15.55 3.73 6.46
C PRO A 248 16.63 4.55 7.17
N SER A 249 16.26 5.77 7.57
CA SER A 249 17.09 6.66 8.37
C SER A 249 16.19 7.70 9.07
N ASN A 250 16.76 8.49 9.97
CA ASN A 250 16.04 9.60 10.65
C ASN A 250 14.77 9.17 11.41
N GLY A 251 14.66 7.92 11.84
CA GLY A 251 13.49 7.39 12.54
C GLY A 251 12.38 6.85 11.63
N TRP A 252 12.64 6.74 10.33
CA TRP A 252 11.81 5.93 9.43
C TRP A 252 12.17 4.45 9.56
N ASN A 253 11.13 3.63 9.65
CA ASN A 253 11.16 2.18 9.56
C ASN A 253 10.65 1.74 8.18
N ASN A 254 10.85 0.47 7.84
CA ASN A 254 10.54 -0.04 6.50
C ASN A 254 9.05 -0.31 6.32
N LEU A 255 8.48 -1.15 7.18
CA LEU A 255 7.18 -1.76 6.93
C LEU A 255 6.39 -1.94 8.24
N ASP A 256 5.11 -1.58 8.21
CA ASP A 256 4.12 -1.92 9.24
C ASP A 256 3.02 -2.79 8.63
N TYR A 257 2.84 -4.00 9.15
CA TYR A 257 1.85 -4.97 8.66
C TYR A 257 0.91 -5.43 9.78
N THR A 258 -0.36 -5.04 9.69
CA THR A 258 -1.37 -5.32 10.73
C THR A 258 -2.53 -6.21 10.27
N TYR A 259 -2.54 -6.69 9.02
CA TYR A 259 -3.61 -7.59 8.57
C TYR A 259 -3.48 -8.98 9.18
N SER A 260 -4.50 -9.43 9.90
CA SER A 260 -4.42 -10.55 10.83
C SER A 260 -4.71 -11.95 10.26
N VAL A 261 -5.24 -12.05 9.03
CA VAL A 261 -5.71 -13.35 8.48
C VAL A 261 -4.69 -13.98 7.52
N GLY A 262 -3.60 -13.28 7.19
CA GLY A 262 -2.59 -13.81 6.27
C GLY A 262 -1.24 -13.13 6.45
N HIS A 263 -0.25 -13.62 5.70
CA HIS A 263 1.10 -13.08 5.71
C HIS A 263 1.34 -12.24 4.47
N MET A 264 2.07 -11.14 4.59
CA MET A 264 2.49 -10.37 3.43
C MET A 264 3.70 -11.07 2.78
N LEU A 265 3.70 -11.19 1.46
CA LEU A 265 4.90 -11.57 0.72
C LEU A 265 5.74 -10.32 0.50
N ALA A 266 6.99 -10.35 0.95
CA ALA A 266 7.92 -9.25 0.79
C ALA A 266 9.33 -9.65 0.27
N PRO A 267 9.46 -10.56 -0.72
CA PRO A 267 10.76 -11.10 -1.14
C PRO A 267 11.54 -10.12 -2.02
N TYR A 268 12.82 -10.40 -2.20
CA TYR A 268 13.74 -9.71 -3.11
C TYR A 268 13.82 -8.20 -2.87
N ASN A 269 13.62 -7.73 -1.63
CA ASN A 269 13.86 -6.33 -1.29
C ASN A 269 15.26 -6.13 -0.72
N TRP A 270 15.82 -4.94 -0.91
CA TRP A 270 16.91 -4.43 -0.10
C TRP A 270 16.29 -3.65 1.06
N TRP A 271 16.48 -4.10 2.29
CA TRP A 271 15.82 -3.52 3.48
C TRP A 271 16.65 -2.45 4.19
N GLY A 272 17.71 -1.94 3.55
CA GLY A 272 18.68 -1.04 4.18
C GLY A 272 19.78 -1.73 4.99
N SER A 273 19.69 -3.05 5.17
CA SER A 273 20.66 -3.86 5.90
C SER A 273 20.70 -5.31 5.39
N ALA A 274 21.84 -5.97 5.56
CA ALA A 274 21.99 -7.42 5.37
C ALA A 274 21.79 -8.22 6.67
N SER A 275 21.69 -7.54 7.82
CA SER A 275 21.53 -8.15 9.13
C SER A 275 20.06 -8.40 9.42
N THR A 276 19.63 -9.66 9.56
CA THR A 276 18.24 -10.03 9.87
C THR A 276 17.72 -9.32 11.11
N ASN A 277 18.52 -9.21 12.18
CA ASN A 277 18.15 -8.47 13.39
C ASN A 277 17.81 -6.99 13.11
N SER A 278 18.52 -6.36 12.16
CA SER A 278 18.26 -4.97 11.77
C SER A 278 17.04 -4.86 10.85
N ILE A 279 16.81 -5.86 10.00
CA ILE A 279 15.64 -5.94 9.13
C ILE A 279 14.39 -6.13 9.99
N ASP A 280 14.41 -7.11 10.89
CA ASP A 280 13.32 -7.41 11.82
C ASP A 280 12.98 -6.18 12.67
N ALA A 281 13.98 -5.48 13.22
CA ALA A 281 13.73 -4.26 13.99
C ALA A 281 13.09 -3.10 13.19
N ASN A 282 13.12 -3.14 11.85
CA ASN A 282 12.51 -2.14 10.96
C ASN A 282 11.21 -2.62 10.32
N ILE A 283 10.77 -3.84 10.61
CA ILE A 283 9.51 -4.42 10.16
C ILE A 283 8.65 -4.64 11.40
N SER A 284 7.54 -3.93 11.51
CA SER A 284 6.56 -4.11 12.57
C SER A 284 5.50 -5.10 12.12
N ASP A 285 5.50 -6.29 12.69
CA ASP A 285 4.56 -7.35 12.34
C ASP A 285 4.13 -8.21 13.55
N MET A 286 3.61 -9.42 13.32
CA MET A 286 3.23 -10.34 14.39
C MET A 286 4.34 -10.59 15.42
N LEU A 287 5.60 -10.63 15.00
CA LEU A 287 6.75 -10.93 15.86
C LEU A 287 6.98 -9.81 16.89
N ASP A 288 6.44 -8.62 16.63
CA ASP A 288 6.53 -7.43 17.49
C ASP A 288 5.26 -7.16 18.30
N ASN A 289 4.35 -8.14 18.37
CA ASN A 289 3.06 -8.06 19.06
C ASN A 289 2.08 -7.02 18.47
N ASN A 290 2.18 -6.73 17.17
CA ASN A 290 1.35 -5.74 16.50
C ASN A 290 -0.08 -6.23 16.12
N GLY A 291 -0.47 -7.45 16.51
CA GLY A 291 -1.84 -7.96 16.29
C GLY A 291 -2.19 -8.34 14.84
N GLY A 292 -1.24 -8.26 13.91
CA GLY A 292 -1.37 -8.65 12.49
C GLY A 292 -0.70 -9.99 12.15
N GLY A 293 -0.64 -10.36 10.88
CA GLY A 293 0.24 -11.43 10.41
C GLY A 293 1.70 -10.96 10.36
N TRP A 294 2.58 -11.79 9.81
CA TRP A 294 4.00 -11.41 9.61
C TRP A 294 4.32 -11.06 8.16
N ALA A 295 5.48 -10.44 7.93
CA ALA A 295 6.05 -10.19 6.61
C ALA A 295 7.07 -11.27 6.21
N ASN A 296 6.82 -11.96 5.11
CA ASN A 296 7.75 -12.94 4.52
C ASN A 296 8.77 -12.23 3.65
N TYR A 297 9.87 -11.78 4.23
CA TYR A 297 10.87 -10.99 3.52
C TYR A 297 12.03 -11.79 2.90
N SER A 298 12.06 -13.11 3.07
CA SER A 298 13.06 -13.96 2.43
C SER A 298 12.65 -14.41 1.02
N PRO A 299 13.60 -14.51 0.07
CA PRO A 299 14.99 -14.04 0.16
C PRO A 299 15.06 -12.52 0.13
N PHE A 300 16.17 -11.94 0.58
CA PHE A 300 16.43 -10.49 0.51
C PHE A 300 17.84 -10.19 -0.02
N TRP A 301 18.05 -8.98 -0.53
CA TRP A 301 19.36 -8.57 -1.05
C TRP A 301 20.33 -8.26 0.08
N THR A 302 21.61 -8.65 -0.05
CA THR A 302 22.65 -8.38 0.96
C THR A 302 23.30 -7.01 0.82
N SER A 303 22.97 -6.25 -0.23
CA SER A 303 23.42 -4.88 -0.42
C SER A 303 22.47 -4.11 -1.34
N ALA A 304 22.56 -2.78 -1.30
CA ALA A 304 21.81 -1.88 -2.18
C ALA A 304 22.09 -2.11 -3.68
N ALA A 305 23.22 -2.74 -4.03
CA ALA A 305 23.53 -3.10 -5.41
C ALA A 305 22.69 -4.26 -5.95
N MET A 306 21.97 -4.99 -5.08
CA MET A 306 21.05 -6.08 -5.45
C MET A 306 21.71 -7.15 -6.34
N THR A 307 22.93 -7.58 -5.98
CA THR A 307 23.70 -8.58 -6.74
C THR A 307 23.76 -9.95 -6.09
N GLN A 308 23.50 -10.04 -4.78
CA GLN A 308 23.55 -11.29 -4.01
C GLN A 308 22.36 -11.37 -3.05
N LEU A 309 21.69 -12.53 -3.05
CA LEU A 309 20.57 -12.83 -2.17
C LEU A 309 21.03 -13.62 -0.94
N ASP A 310 20.36 -13.38 0.18
CA ASP A 310 20.34 -14.24 1.35
C ASP A 310 18.94 -14.82 1.55
N TRP A 311 18.88 -16.04 2.05
CA TRP A 311 17.67 -16.79 2.31
C TRP A 311 17.36 -16.93 3.80
N ASN A 312 18.15 -16.37 4.71
CA ASN A 312 17.99 -16.52 6.16
C ASN A 312 16.93 -15.62 6.81
N GLY A 313 16.16 -14.85 6.03
CA GLY A 313 15.09 -13.99 6.54
C GLY A 313 13.81 -14.75 6.91
N THR A 314 12.80 -14.02 7.38
CA THR A 314 11.47 -14.57 7.70
C THR A 314 10.80 -15.14 6.44
N SER A 315 10.43 -16.42 6.51
CA SER A 315 9.68 -17.13 5.47
C SER A 315 8.91 -18.30 6.07
N PRO A 316 7.93 -18.89 5.37
CA PRO A 316 7.26 -20.10 5.84
C PRO A 316 8.21 -21.31 5.97
N ALA A 317 9.39 -21.27 5.34
CA ALA A 317 10.39 -22.34 5.41
C ALA A 317 11.45 -22.12 6.51
N ASN A 318 11.72 -20.86 6.89
CA ASN A 318 12.71 -20.48 7.91
C ASN A 318 12.11 -20.14 9.26
N ILE A 319 10.80 -19.88 9.31
CA ILE A 319 9.99 -20.19 10.48
C ILE A 319 9.71 -21.67 10.34
N PRO A 320 10.27 -22.57 11.17
CA PRO A 320 9.97 -23.97 11.05
C PRO A 320 8.44 -24.11 11.11
N LEU A 321 7.80 -24.71 10.10
CA LEU A 321 6.36 -25.03 10.04
C LEU A 321 5.83 -25.73 11.31
N GLY A 322 6.70 -26.15 12.23
CA GLY A 322 6.37 -26.58 13.58
C GLY A 322 6.03 -25.47 14.59
N ARG A 323 6.20 -24.17 14.28
CA ARG A 323 6.02 -23.06 15.24
C ARG A 323 4.65 -22.37 15.17
N GLU A 324 3.96 -22.45 14.03
CA GLU A 324 2.56 -22.04 13.94
C GLU A 324 1.62 -23.10 14.50
N LEU A 325 0.59 -22.64 15.19
CA LEU A 325 -0.44 -23.46 15.83
C LEU A 325 -1.80 -23.01 15.29
N SER A 326 -2.40 -23.81 14.42
CA SER A 326 -3.77 -23.66 13.91
C SER A 326 -4.27 -24.99 13.34
N GLY A 327 -5.58 -25.11 13.10
CA GLY A 327 -6.20 -26.33 12.59
C GLY A 327 -6.31 -27.42 13.65
N THR A 328 -6.21 -28.70 13.24
CA THR A 328 -6.33 -29.83 14.17
C THR A 328 -5.02 -30.63 14.24
N LEU A 329 -4.48 -30.80 15.44
CA LEU A 329 -3.33 -31.66 15.71
C LEU A 329 -3.80 -33.10 15.94
N PHE A 330 -3.35 -34.02 15.07
CA PHE A 330 -3.72 -35.45 15.11
C PHE A 330 -2.60 -36.38 15.62
N PHE A 331 -1.44 -35.83 16.00
CA PHE A 331 -0.29 -36.58 16.47
C PHE A 331 0.42 -35.85 17.60
N ASN A 332 1.12 -36.59 18.47
CA ASN A 332 1.81 -36.00 19.61
C ASN A 332 2.86 -34.97 19.14
N LYS A 333 2.93 -33.83 19.83
CA LYS A 333 3.86 -32.74 19.51
C LYS A 333 4.60 -32.31 20.77
N THR A 334 5.91 -32.07 20.66
CA THR A 334 6.69 -31.44 21.73
C THR A 334 7.12 -30.06 21.29
N MET A 335 6.82 -29.05 22.10
CA MET A 335 7.27 -27.67 21.94
C MET A 335 8.54 -27.49 22.76
N THR A 336 9.64 -27.16 22.10
CA THR A 336 10.96 -27.11 22.74
C THR A 336 11.42 -25.68 22.94
N LEU A 337 12.22 -25.43 23.99
CA LEU A 337 12.74 -24.09 24.29
C LEU A 337 13.56 -23.50 23.13
N ASN A 338 14.36 -24.32 22.45
CA ASN A 338 15.14 -23.90 21.28
C ASN A 338 14.26 -23.44 20.10
N ASN A 339 12.98 -23.86 20.10
CA ASN A 339 12.00 -23.48 19.11
C ASN A 339 10.99 -22.44 19.59
N SER A 340 11.15 -21.93 20.82
CA SER A 340 10.38 -20.83 21.35
C SER A 340 10.76 -19.51 20.65
N PRO A 341 9.82 -18.58 20.45
CA PRO A 341 8.37 -18.70 20.70
C PRO A 341 7.61 -19.49 19.62
N TYR A 342 6.43 -20.00 19.99
CA TYR A 342 5.42 -20.58 19.11
C TYR A 342 4.22 -19.62 18.97
N TYR A 343 3.52 -19.65 17.84
CA TYR A 343 2.49 -18.66 17.51
C TYR A 343 1.12 -19.30 17.28
N LEU A 344 0.12 -18.94 18.09
CA LEU A 344 -1.27 -19.35 17.94
C LEU A 344 -2.01 -18.41 16.97
N VAL A 345 -1.97 -18.77 15.69
CA VAL A 345 -2.42 -17.95 14.55
C VAL A 345 -3.89 -18.17 14.16
N GLY A 346 -4.63 -19.00 14.92
CA GLY A 346 -6.06 -19.25 14.72
C GLY A 346 -6.59 -20.30 15.70
N PRO A 347 -7.83 -20.81 15.49
CA PRO A 347 -8.33 -21.93 16.26
C PRO A 347 -7.44 -23.15 16.08
N TRP A 348 -6.96 -23.68 17.19
CA TRP A 348 -6.10 -24.84 17.24
C TRP A 348 -6.73 -25.90 18.15
N THR A 349 -7.01 -27.06 17.56
CA THR A 349 -7.70 -28.18 18.21
C THR A 349 -6.73 -29.33 18.42
N ILE A 350 -6.59 -29.81 19.65
CA ILE A 350 -5.87 -31.05 19.96
C ILE A 350 -6.86 -32.20 19.91
N ALA A 351 -6.69 -33.14 18.97
CA ALA A 351 -7.59 -34.27 18.82
C ALA A 351 -7.55 -35.22 20.05
N PRO A 352 -8.59 -36.05 20.25
CA PRO A 352 -8.55 -37.10 21.28
C PRO A 352 -7.33 -38.02 21.11
N ASN A 353 -6.78 -38.50 22.23
CA ASN A 353 -5.58 -39.35 22.28
C ASN A 353 -4.29 -38.70 21.75
N VAL A 354 -4.27 -37.39 21.55
CA VAL A 354 -3.08 -36.62 21.20
C VAL A 354 -2.58 -35.84 22.40
N ARG A 355 -1.27 -35.85 22.63
CA ARG A 355 -0.59 -35.07 23.66
C ARG A 355 0.24 -33.96 23.03
N ILE A 356 0.09 -32.75 23.55
CA ILE A 356 1.13 -31.74 23.43
C ILE A 356 1.96 -31.65 24.71
N THR A 357 3.28 -31.71 24.57
CA THR A 357 4.24 -31.44 25.64
C THR A 357 4.91 -30.09 25.39
N ILE A 358 4.99 -29.25 26.42
CA ILE A 358 5.60 -27.92 26.35
C ILE A 358 6.76 -27.89 27.33
N ASP A 359 7.98 -27.80 26.80
CA ASP A 359 9.21 -27.79 27.59
C ASP A 359 9.30 -26.55 28.51
N PRO A 360 10.06 -26.63 29.60
CA PRO A 360 10.25 -25.49 30.50
C PRO A 360 10.77 -24.25 29.75
N GLY A 361 10.19 -23.08 30.03
CA GLY A 361 10.62 -21.80 29.46
C GLY A 361 10.02 -21.44 28.10
N VAL A 362 9.26 -22.33 27.46
CA VAL A 362 8.63 -22.05 26.16
C VAL A 362 7.58 -20.95 26.28
N GLN A 363 7.55 -20.07 25.28
CA GLN A 363 6.55 -19.04 25.07
C GLN A 363 5.62 -19.46 23.92
N VAL A 364 4.32 -19.40 24.18
CA VAL A 364 3.26 -19.47 23.18
C VAL A 364 2.63 -18.10 23.14
N LEU A 365 2.66 -17.48 21.98
CA LEU A 365 2.15 -16.13 21.77
C LEU A 365 0.85 -16.24 21.00
N THR A 366 -0.19 -15.55 21.49
CA THR A 366 -1.48 -15.46 20.81
C THR A 366 -1.55 -14.10 20.11
N ASN A 367 -2.03 -14.12 18.89
CA ASN A 367 -2.33 -12.91 18.15
C ASN A 367 -3.68 -13.13 17.46
N THR A 368 -4.66 -12.30 17.84
CA THR A 368 -6.01 -12.10 17.27
C THR A 368 -7.17 -12.42 18.22
N THR A 369 -8.29 -11.75 17.93
CA THR A 369 -9.65 -11.97 18.46
C THR A 369 -10.20 -13.40 18.23
N ASN A 370 -9.53 -14.23 17.42
CA ASN A 370 -9.98 -15.58 17.04
C ASN A 370 -8.99 -16.70 17.44
N SER A 371 -7.89 -16.38 18.11
CA SER A 371 -6.97 -17.39 18.64
C SER A 371 -7.64 -18.17 19.77
N SER A 372 -7.77 -19.48 19.59
CA SER A 372 -8.37 -20.36 20.58
C SER A 372 -7.64 -21.69 20.61
N LEU A 373 -7.42 -22.22 21.81
CA LEU A 373 -6.88 -23.56 22.00
C LEU A 373 -7.99 -24.44 22.57
N THR A 374 -8.46 -25.40 21.77
CA THR A 374 -9.42 -26.41 22.19
C THR A 374 -8.69 -27.74 22.40
N VAL A 375 -8.75 -28.28 23.61
CA VAL A 375 -8.03 -29.52 23.95
C VAL A 375 -9.02 -30.65 24.17
N HIS A 376 -9.12 -31.60 23.23
CA HIS A 376 -9.82 -32.88 23.42
C HIS A 376 -8.89 -34.02 23.84
N GLY A 377 -7.58 -33.82 23.70
CA GLY A 377 -6.52 -34.73 24.16
C GLY A 377 -5.88 -34.27 25.48
N GLU A 378 -4.55 -34.21 25.52
CA GLU A 378 -3.77 -33.83 26.70
C GLU A 378 -2.84 -32.64 26.43
N ILE A 379 -2.68 -31.75 27.40
CA ILE A 379 -1.65 -30.71 27.44
C ILE A 379 -0.73 -30.92 28.64
N TRP A 380 0.56 -31.08 28.40
CA TRP A 380 1.61 -31.29 29.40
C TRP A 380 2.55 -30.08 29.40
N SER A 381 2.27 -29.09 30.25
CA SER A 381 3.17 -27.97 30.49
C SER A 381 4.20 -28.35 31.54
N LEU A 382 5.48 -28.40 31.15
CA LEU A 382 6.59 -28.84 32.01
C LEU A 382 7.31 -27.67 32.69
N GLY A 383 6.70 -26.48 32.72
CA GLY A 383 7.29 -25.28 33.32
C GLY A 383 7.74 -25.46 34.77
N THR A 384 8.83 -24.80 35.12
CA THR A 384 9.36 -24.74 36.50
C THR A 384 9.29 -23.31 37.04
N SER A 385 9.57 -23.11 38.34
CA SER A 385 9.61 -21.77 38.95
C SER A 385 10.66 -20.85 38.33
N SER A 386 11.76 -21.41 37.83
CA SER A 386 12.85 -20.70 37.14
C SER A 386 12.66 -20.58 35.63
N SER A 387 11.83 -21.44 35.04
CA SER A 387 11.63 -21.54 33.59
C SER A 387 10.14 -21.78 33.33
N ARG A 388 9.35 -20.73 33.52
CA ARG A 388 7.89 -20.76 33.38
C ARG A 388 7.52 -20.96 31.91
N VAL A 389 6.49 -21.74 31.68
CA VAL A 389 5.81 -21.76 30.38
C VAL A 389 4.84 -20.58 30.36
N TYR A 390 4.86 -19.82 29.27
CA TYR A 390 3.92 -18.72 29.01
C TYR A 390 3.00 -19.16 27.86
N ILE A 391 1.68 -19.16 28.10
CA ILE A 391 0.67 -19.49 27.09
C ILE A 391 -0.27 -18.31 26.94
#